data_AF-A0A420MPE2-F1
#
_entry.id   AF-A0A420MPE2-F1
#
_cell.length_a   1.000
_cell.length_b   1.000
_cell.length_c   1.000
_cell.angle_alpha   90.00
_cell.angle_beta   90.00
_cell.angle_gamma   90.00
#
_symmetry.space_group_name_H-M   'P 1'
#
loop_
_entity.id
_entity.type
_entity.pdbx_description
1 polymer ?
#
loop_
_entity_poly.entity_id
_entity_poly.type
_entity_poly.pdbx_seq_one_letter_code
_entity_poly.pdbx_strand_id
1 'polypeptide(L)'
;MSSSDLDDMLQAPDATVRAILRALCQDSGTRSRALSYFESLEAINDSSETRKRKAEDELSICVQCDEAFYTNDNNDKEACCYHWGEESTPSAQKHQS
;
A
#
# COMPACT_ATOMS: atom_id res chain seq x y z
N MET A 1 -7.22 8.71 -13.50
CA MET A 1 -6.50 9.54 -12.52
C MET A 1 -5.03 9.35 -12.84
N SER A 2 -4.32 10.43 -13.12
CA SER A 2 -2.91 10.35 -13.48
C SER A 2 -2.10 10.10 -12.20
N SER A 3 -0.94 9.45 -12.32
CA SER A 3 -0.04 9.19 -11.17
C SER A 3 0.31 10.48 -10.39
N SER A 4 0.27 11.63 -11.06
CA SER A 4 0.46 12.97 -10.47
C SER A 4 -0.61 13.34 -9.44
N ASP A 5 -1.87 12.93 -9.63
CA ASP A 5 -2.98 13.30 -8.74
C ASP A 5 -2.82 12.64 -7.36
N LEU A 6 -2.20 11.46 -7.32
CA LEU A 6 -1.94 10.73 -6.08
C LEU A 6 -0.69 11.26 -5.38
N ASP A 7 0.37 11.58 -6.15
CA ASP A 7 1.57 12.23 -5.62
C ASP A 7 1.25 13.57 -4.95
N ASP A 8 0.39 14.38 -5.59
CA ASP A 8 -0.09 15.64 -5.02
C ASP A 8 -0.84 15.44 -3.69
N MET A 9 -1.57 14.32 -3.55
CA MET A 9 -2.26 13.97 -2.31
C MET A 9 -1.29 13.55 -1.21
N LEU A 10 -0.20 12.86 -1.55
CA LEU A 10 0.85 12.48 -0.60
C LEU A 10 1.65 13.69 -0.10
N GLN A 11 1.80 14.71 -0.93
CA GLN A 11 2.43 15.99 -0.54
C GLN A 11 1.47 16.93 0.19
N ALA A 12 0.18 16.59 0.30
CA ALA A 12 -0.80 17.41 0.99
C ALA A 12 -0.55 17.44 2.52
N PRO A 13 -0.95 18.50 3.23
CA PRO A 13 -0.84 18.55 4.69
C PRO A 13 -1.55 17.37 5.37
N ASP A 14 -0.99 16.87 6.49
CA ASP A 14 -1.57 15.77 7.27
C ASP A 14 -3.04 15.97 7.62
N ALA A 15 -3.44 17.21 7.92
CA ALA A 15 -4.82 17.55 8.23
C ALA A 15 -5.76 17.24 7.04
N THR A 16 -5.30 17.52 5.82
CA THR A 16 -6.03 17.23 4.57
C THR A 16 -6.11 15.73 4.34
N VAL A 17 -5.00 15.01 4.43
CA VAL A 17 -4.95 13.55 4.26
C VAL A 17 -5.86 12.85 5.29
N ARG A 18 -5.81 13.27 6.56
CA ARG A 18 -6.70 12.75 7.62
C ARG A 18 -8.17 13.05 7.36
N ALA A 19 -8.50 14.20 6.77
CA ALA A 19 -9.87 14.52 6.40
C ALA A 19 -10.37 13.63 5.26
N ILE A 20 -9.54 13.38 4.25
CA ILE A 20 -9.83 12.45 3.14
C ILE A 20 -10.04 11.04 3.69
N LEU A 21 -9.11 10.54 4.54
CA LEU A 21 -9.24 9.23 5.16
C LEU A 21 -10.55 9.10 5.96
N ARG A 22 -10.93 10.13 6.73
CA ARG A 22 -12.21 10.15 7.46
C ARG A 22 -13.42 10.08 6.52
N ALA A 23 -13.38 10.80 5.40
CA ALA A 23 -14.44 10.78 4.40
C ALA A 23 -14.57 9.40 3.74
N LEU A 24 -13.45 8.80 3.33
CA LEU A 24 -13.42 7.45 2.75
C LEU A 24 -13.92 6.39 3.73
N CYS A 25 -13.50 6.48 4.99
CA CYS A 25 -13.95 5.58 6.06
C CYS A 25 -15.42 5.80 6.46
N GLN A 26 -16.20 6.68 5.81
CA GLN A 26 -17.66 6.65 5.95
C GLN A 26 -18.24 5.36 5.34
N ASP A 27 -17.60 4.84 4.28
CA ASP A 27 -17.89 3.52 3.74
C ASP A 27 -17.38 2.41 4.68
N SER A 28 -18.21 1.40 4.95
CA SER A 28 -17.88 0.32 5.87
C SER A 28 -16.80 -0.63 5.34
N GLY A 29 -16.76 -0.87 4.03
CA GLY A 29 -15.75 -1.72 3.40
C GLY A 29 -14.39 -1.06 3.46
N THR A 30 -14.30 0.20 3.04
CA THR A 30 -13.08 1.00 3.12
C THR A 30 -12.61 1.17 4.56
N ARG A 31 -13.51 1.38 5.51
CA ARG A 31 -13.15 1.43 6.95
C ARG A 31 -12.54 0.13 7.44
N SER A 32 -13.13 -1.01 7.11
CA SER A 32 -12.61 -2.32 7.52
C SER A 32 -11.20 -2.56 6.97
N ARG A 33 -10.95 -2.21 5.71
CA ARG A 33 -9.62 -2.33 5.09
C ARG A 33 -8.61 -1.39 5.72
N ALA A 34 -8.97 -0.13 5.92
CA ALA A 34 -8.10 0.86 6.55
C ALA A 34 -7.70 0.46 7.99
N LEU A 35 -8.61 -0.14 8.76
CA LEU A 35 -8.31 -0.67 10.08
C LEU A 35 -7.36 -1.88 10.01
N SER A 36 -7.62 -2.82 9.11
CA SER A 36 -6.72 -3.95 8.87
C SER A 36 -5.30 -3.49 8.53
N TYR A 37 -5.19 -2.46 7.67
CA TYR A 37 -3.90 -1.86 7.30
C TYR A 37 -3.19 -1.22 8.49
N PHE A 38 -3.93 -0.48 9.31
CA PHE A 38 -3.39 0.14 10.51
C PHE A 38 -2.86 -0.91 11.51
N GLU A 39 -3.63 -1.97 11.77
CA GLU A 39 -3.22 -3.06 12.67
C GLU A 39 -1.96 -3.78 12.16
N SER A 40 -1.89 -4.09 10.88
CA SER A 40 -0.71 -4.73 10.27
C SER A 40 0.55 -3.86 10.39
N LEU A 41 0.41 -2.54 10.20
CA LEU A 41 1.54 -1.60 10.33
C LEU A 41 2.01 -1.44 11.78
N GLU A 42 1.10 -1.37 12.76
CA GLU A 42 1.43 -1.31 14.19
C GLU A 42 2.17 -2.58 14.65
N ALA A 43 1.68 -3.77 14.26
CA ALA A 43 2.28 -5.05 14.63
C ALA A 43 3.74 -5.21 14.13
N ILE A 44 4.02 -4.67 12.94
CA ILE A 44 5.37 -4.66 12.38
C ILE A 44 6.28 -3.67 13.12
N ASN A 45 5.76 -2.48 13.47
CA ASN A 45 6.50 -1.49 14.23
C ASN A 45 6.91 -2.01 15.62
N ASP A 46 6.00 -2.68 16.33
CA ASP A 46 6.28 -3.34 17.61
C ASP A 46 7.36 -4.44 17.48
N SER A 47 7.37 -5.17 16.36
CA SER A 47 8.35 -6.24 16.10
C SER A 47 9.75 -5.71 15.77
N SER A 48 9.85 -4.46 15.31
CA SER A 48 11.09 -3.83 14.80
C SER A 48 12.00 -3.27 15.91
N GLU A 49 11.52 -3.15 17.15
CA GLU A 49 12.35 -2.71 18.31
C GLU A 49 13.53 -3.65 18.62
N THR A 50 13.66 -4.80 17.93
CA THR A 50 14.78 -5.75 18.09
C THR A 50 15.77 -5.81 16.92
N ARG A 51 15.52 -5.15 15.78
CA ARG A 51 16.48 -5.13 14.65
C ARG A 51 16.94 -3.71 14.34
N LYS A 52 18.24 -3.51 14.53
CA LYS A 52 19.00 -2.31 14.14
C LYS A 52 18.57 -1.84 12.75
N ARG A 53 17.87 -0.70 12.70
CA ARG A 53 17.37 -0.04 11.50
C ARG A 53 18.50 0.20 10.51
N LYS A 54 18.40 -0.38 9.31
CA LYS A 54 18.99 0.23 8.12
C LYS A 54 17.91 1.13 7.53
N ALA A 55 18.24 2.40 7.37
CA ALA A 55 17.33 3.42 6.89
C ALA A 55 17.09 3.19 5.39
N GLU A 56 15.95 2.60 5.01
CA GLU A 56 15.29 2.73 3.68
C GLU A 56 14.13 1.75 3.46
N ASP A 57 13.87 0.78 4.35
CA ASP A 57 12.74 -0.14 4.18
C ASP A 57 11.39 0.60 4.28
N GLU A 58 10.76 0.90 3.15
CA GLU A 58 9.44 1.53 3.07
C GLU A 58 8.36 0.46 3.30
N LEU A 59 7.38 0.77 4.15
CA LEU A 59 6.31 -0.17 4.52
C LEU A 59 5.15 -0.02 3.55
N SER A 60 4.87 -1.10 2.81
CA SER A 60 3.83 -1.18 1.78
C SER A 60 2.78 -2.24 2.12
N ILE A 61 1.59 -2.12 1.53
CA ILE A 61 0.50 -3.09 1.74
C ILE A 61 0.01 -3.65 0.40
N CYS A 62 -0.13 -4.97 0.32
CA CYS A 62 -0.69 -5.67 -0.82
C CYS A 62 -2.19 -5.40 -0.94
N VAL A 63 -2.64 -4.76 -2.02
CA VAL A 63 -4.08 -4.48 -2.21
C VAL A 63 -4.94 -5.71 -2.55
N GLN A 64 -4.31 -6.83 -2.93
CA GLN A 64 -4.99 -8.09 -3.26
C GLN A 64 -5.18 -9.00 -2.04
N CYS A 65 -4.23 -8.96 -1.12
CA CYS A 65 -4.14 -9.86 0.01
C CYS A 65 -4.22 -9.14 1.36
N ASP A 66 -4.25 -7.81 1.35
CA ASP A 66 -4.32 -6.92 2.51
C ASP A 66 -3.19 -7.14 3.54
N GLU A 67 -2.09 -7.79 3.12
CA GLU A 67 -0.91 -8.08 3.93
C GLU A 67 0.18 -7.00 3.76
N ALA A 68 0.82 -6.64 4.87
CA ALA A 68 1.88 -5.65 4.91
C ALA A 68 3.26 -6.28 4.66
N PHE A 69 4.12 -5.58 3.92
CA PHE A 69 5.46 -6.03 3.57
C PHE A 69 6.45 -4.86 3.47
N TYR A 70 7.74 -5.16 3.57
CA TYR A 70 8.80 -4.17 3.41
C TYR A 70 9.29 -4.13 1.96
N THR A 71 9.35 -2.96 1.36
CA THR A 71 10.05 -2.73 0.09
C THR A 71 11.52 -2.43 0.39
N ASN A 72 12.39 -3.41 0.14
CA ASN A 72 13.85 -3.22 0.20
C ASN A 72 14.42 -3.16 -1.22
N ASP A 73 15.46 -2.35 -1.42
CA ASP A 73 16.03 -2.01 -2.73
C ASP A 73 16.66 -3.19 -3.49
N ASN A 74 16.78 -4.37 -2.86
CA ASN A 74 17.53 -5.52 -3.37
C ASN A 74 16.71 -6.81 -3.57
N ASN A 75 15.38 -6.74 -3.58
CA ASN A 75 14.52 -7.83 -4.06
C ASN A 75 13.38 -7.21 -4.89
N ASP A 76 13.24 -7.67 -6.14
CA ASP A 76 12.31 -7.21 -7.18
C ASP A 76 11.19 -6.27 -6.68
N LYS A 77 11.44 -4.98 -6.92
CA LYS A 77 10.63 -3.81 -6.58
C LYS A 77 9.14 -4.08 -6.86
N GLU A 78 8.28 -3.75 -5.89
CA GLU A 78 6.80 -3.67 -6.00
C GLU A 78 5.94 -4.93 -5.79
N ALA A 79 6.50 -6.12 -5.50
CA ALA A 79 5.67 -7.33 -5.40
C ALA A 79 5.52 -7.87 -3.98
N CYS A 80 4.27 -8.07 -3.55
CA CYS A 80 3.96 -8.94 -2.41
C CYS A 80 4.52 -10.35 -2.68
N CYS A 81 5.12 -11.01 -1.68
CA CYS A 81 5.68 -12.36 -1.81
C CYS A 81 4.69 -13.43 -2.32
N TYR A 82 3.39 -13.14 -2.27
CA TYR A 82 2.31 -14.02 -2.75
C TYR A 82 1.75 -13.61 -4.11
N HIS A 83 2.02 -12.38 -4.57
CA HIS A 83 1.50 -11.83 -5.80
C HIS A 83 2.60 -11.06 -6.53
N TRP A 84 3.19 -11.70 -7.54
CA TRP A 84 4.02 -10.99 -8.51
C TRP A 84 3.13 -10.02 -9.28
N GLY A 85 3.53 -8.75 -9.33
CA GLY A 85 2.75 -7.65 -9.88
C GLY A 85 2.03 -8.00 -11.18
N GLU A 86 0.73 -8.25 -11.09
CA GLU A 86 -0.15 -8.02 -12.22
C GLU A 86 -0.45 -6.52 -12.25
N GLU A 87 0.45 -5.86 -12.96
CA GLU A 87 0.30 -4.53 -13.52
C GLU A 87 -1.13 -4.37 -14.02
N SER A 88 -1.83 -3.37 -13.50
CA SER A 88 -3.12 -2.94 -14.03
C SER A 88 -2.91 -2.31 -15.41
N THR A 89 -2.63 -3.10 -16.44
CA THR A 89 -2.73 -2.67 -17.84
C THR A 89 -3.91 -3.39 -18.49
N PRO A 90 -5.01 -2.68 -18.81
CA PRO A 90 -6.13 -3.29 -19.53
C PRO A 90 -5.79 -3.28 -21.01
N SER A 91 -4.97 -4.21 -21.50
CA SER A 91 -4.82 -4.44 -22.95
C SER A 91 -4.06 -5.72 -23.27
N ALA A 92 -4.80 -6.78 -23.62
CA ALA A 92 -4.74 -7.36 -24.96
C ALA A 92 -5.62 -8.61 -25.03
N GLN A 93 -6.89 -8.39 -25.36
CA GLN A 93 -7.71 -9.41 -26.00
C GLN A 93 -7.10 -9.66 -27.39
N LYS A 94 -6.34 -10.75 -27.55
CA LYS A 94 -5.99 -11.35 -28.85
C LYS A 94 -6.49 -12.78 -28.81
N HIS A 95 -7.75 -12.99 -29.20
CA HIS A 95 -8.12 -13.58 -30.50
C HIS A 95 -7.56 -14.99 -30.72
N GLN A 96 -8.47 -15.96 -30.61
CA GLN A 96 -8.71 -17.11 -31.50
C GLN A 96 -7.54 -17.52 -32.43
N SER A 97 -7.19 -18.81 -32.43
CA SER A 97 -7.90 -19.81 -33.25
C SER A 97 -7.49 -21.23 -32.91
#